data_AF-A0A4R2CDJ7-F1
#
_entry.id   AF-A0A4R2CDJ7-F1
#
_cell.length_a   1.000
_cell.length_b   1.000
_cell.length_c   1.000
_cell.angle_alpha   90.00
_cell.angle_beta   90.00
_cell.angle_gamma   90.00
#
_symmetry.space_group_name_H-M   'P 1'
#
loop_
_entity.id
_entity.type
_entity.pdbx_description
1 polymer ?
#
loop_
_entity_poly.entity_id
_entity_poly.type
_entity_poly.pdbx_seq_one_letter_code
_entity_poly.pdbx_strand_id
1 'polypeptide(L)'
;MNRWTGLLGAAAVVAATTLPGLAAQAATPTPTPRPTPKPSTSKPVFRYTPPDIEGDRRKAQAAAESYLNDVAAKLGQTGLWVDPDVKKLSSTETAELDRLAKAAVAPLRIAVIPAEKIDTAPASISSYTRLAWEGEEIADQLYDRVGVEGVYAVLVDARSESAGRGFHAVQRADHGPTYHVGDGVDDAVDCCAPDYEEMLTRFIERAQEVDKPLYIDVAPYAGGVAGVAALWWGGTALGARRARRKDEEKHLEVSRPVLNEEIIALSQQVSSLPTPADPQQSKLSKDVLDTVEKARHRLDEAKGDADIEAVASLLGSARYGLACLDALRAGKPIPEPTPPCFFDPRHGPSTTSTNWTPEGGRERGIQVCDACAARVAANEQPDMRMVTVRNQPQPYWTLAEELASYIDGYWSQGDGRRWYFPDEDARRAGDAMRARWRARRPGARFSRWSGDVGTSLGNWSSSSGDGGGGGWSSGTSRRRSYSSRTRSSGGGSSRRSSRRSGGSRGF
;
A
#
# COMPACT_ATOMS: atom_id res chain seq x y z
N MET A 1 -20.65 -30.88 -36.76
CA MET A 1 -21.42 -31.89 -37.52
C MET A 1 -21.54 -33.14 -36.67
N ASN A 2 -22.79 -33.56 -36.44
CA ASN A 2 -23.35 -34.83 -35.92
C ASN A 2 -22.39 -35.93 -35.45
N ARG A 3 -22.46 -36.39 -34.19
CA ARG A 3 -23.44 -37.35 -33.59
C ARG A 3 -23.33 -38.78 -34.13
N TRP A 4 -23.15 -39.75 -33.22
CA TRP A 4 -23.80 -41.08 -33.13
C TRP A 4 -23.46 -41.63 -31.71
N THR A 5 -24.37 -41.84 -30.73
CA THR A 5 -25.42 -42.87 -30.53
C THR A 5 -24.94 -44.30 -30.80
N GLY A 6 -25.12 -45.32 -29.95
CA GLY A 6 -25.82 -45.56 -28.67
C GLY A 6 -25.23 -46.88 -28.13
N LEU A 7 -25.81 -47.71 -27.25
CA LEU A 7 -26.98 -47.76 -26.38
C LEU A 7 -26.90 -49.17 -25.74
N LEU A 8 -27.25 -49.28 -24.45
CA LEU A 8 -27.88 -50.45 -23.77
C LEU A 8 -27.10 -51.79 -23.74
N GLY A 9 -27.12 -52.60 -22.69
CA GLY A 9 -27.94 -52.64 -21.49
C GLY A 9 -28.10 -54.11 -21.05
N ALA A 10 -28.28 -54.32 -19.73
CA ALA A 10 -28.79 -55.54 -19.07
C ALA A 10 -27.92 -56.81 -19.10
N ALA A 11 -28.02 -57.78 -18.19
CA ALA A 11 -28.43 -57.91 -16.79
C ALA A 11 -28.34 -59.42 -16.49
N ALA A 12 -27.95 -59.80 -15.26
CA ALA A 12 -28.34 -61.05 -14.58
C ALA A 12 -27.73 -62.37 -15.15
N VAL A 13 -27.56 -63.52 -14.48
CA VAL A 13 -27.71 -64.02 -13.09
C VAL A 13 -27.27 -65.51 -13.14
N VAL A 14 -26.50 -65.96 -12.13
CA VAL A 14 -26.52 -67.29 -11.46
C VAL A 14 -26.05 -68.60 -12.14
N ALA A 15 -25.48 -69.44 -11.26
CA ALA A 15 -25.30 -70.91 -11.24
C ALA A 15 -24.08 -71.48 -11.98
N ALA A 16 -23.07 -72.05 -11.31
CA ALA A 16 -22.99 -73.23 -10.42
C ALA A 16 -22.61 -74.53 -11.17
N THR A 17 -21.78 -75.36 -10.51
CA THR A 17 -21.43 -76.78 -10.79
C THR A 17 -20.49 -77.02 -12.00
N THR A 18 -19.49 -77.92 -12.06
CA THR A 18 -18.96 -79.01 -11.20
C THR A 18 -17.70 -79.62 -11.88
N LEU A 19 -16.67 -80.00 -11.09
CA LEU A 19 -15.73 -81.16 -11.23
C LEU A 19 -14.78 -81.25 -12.46
N PRO A 20 -13.78 -82.18 -12.54
CA PRO A 20 -13.11 -83.08 -11.54
C PRO A 20 -11.57 -82.79 -11.50
N GLY A 21 -10.75 -83.25 -10.53
CA GLY A 21 -10.38 -84.62 -10.20
C GLY A 21 -9.04 -85.02 -10.85
N LEU A 22 -7.99 -85.23 -10.05
CA LEU A 22 -6.91 -86.19 -10.36
C LEU A 22 -6.12 -86.51 -9.09
N ALA A 23 -6.01 -87.81 -8.86
CA ALA A 23 -5.46 -88.46 -7.69
C ALA A 23 -4.04 -88.98 -7.97
N ALA A 24 -3.24 -89.07 -6.91
CA ALA A 24 -2.19 -90.08 -6.73
C ALA A 24 -2.02 -90.22 -5.20
N GLN A 25 -2.53 -91.28 -4.55
CA GLN A 25 -1.86 -92.58 -4.33
C GLN A 25 -0.45 -92.44 -3.77
N ALA A 26 0.00 -93.16 -2.74
CA ALA A 26 -0.59 -94.04 -1.73
C ALA A 26 0.62 -94.48 -0.90
N ALA A 27 0.51 -94.58 0.42
CA ALA A 27 1.31 -95.50 1.24
C ALA A 27 0.76 -95.55 2.68
N THR A 28 -0.17 -96.46 2.90
CA THR A 28 -0.39 -97.16 4.18
C THR A 28 0.36 -98.49 4.11
N PRO A 29 0.77 -99.17 5.20
CA PRO A 29 -0.13 -99.62 6.29
C PRO A 29 0.53 -99.64 7.69
N THR A 30 -0.19 -99.70 8.82
CA THR A 30 -0.75 -100.95 9.41
C THR A 30 -1.50 -100.57 10.71
N PRO A 31 -2.60 -101.26 11.09
CA PRO A 31 -3.56 -100.79 12.10
C PRO A 31 -3.43 -101.51 13.46
N THR A 32 -3.71 -100.82 14.58
CA THR A 32 -4.30 -101.35 15.84
C THR A 32 -4.42 -100.24 16.91
N PRO A 33 -5.13 -100.43 18.04
CA PRO A 33 -6.57 -100.59 18.27
C PRO A 33 -7.18 -99.35 18.97
N ARG A 34 -8.51 -99.25 19.00
CA ARG A 34 -9.27 -98.13 19.64
C ARG A 34 -9.28 -98.26 21.17
N PRO A 35 -8.88 -97.22 21.94
CA PRO A 35 -9.22 -97.08 23.35
C PRO A 35 -10.36 -96.06 23.58
N THR A 36 -11.11 -96.27 24.65
CA THR A 36 -12.30 -95.56 25.14
C THR A 36 -12.04 -94.08 25.56
N PRO A 37 -13.07 -93.20 25.57
CA PRO A 37 -12.90 -91.77 25.77
C PRO A 37 -12.59 -91.40 27.23
N LYS A 38 -11.54 -90.61 27.45
CA LYS A 38 -11.21 -89.97 28.73
C LYS A 38 -11.96 -88.63 28.90
N PRO A 39 -12.35 -88.24 30.13
CA PRO A 39 -13.07 -87.00 30.40
C PRO A 39 -12.17 -85.77 30.16
N SER A 40 -12.74 -84.79 29.45
CA SER A 40 -12.12 -83.50 29.16
C SER A 40 -12.01 -82.64 30.42
N THR A 41 -10.80 -82.51 30.98
CA THR A 41 -10.44 -81.38 31.85
C THR A 41 -10.36 -80.11 31.00
N SER A 42 -11.41 -79.29 31.02
CA SER A 42 -11.40 -77.95 30.44
C SER A 42 -10.44 -77.05 31.23
N LYS A 43 -9.40 -76.53 30.56
CA LYS A 43 -8.61 -75.42 31.11
C LYS A 43 -9.51 -74.18 31.16
N PRO A 44 -9.51 -73.39 32.25
CA PRO A 44 -10.29 -72.16 32.31
C PRO A 44 -9.81 -71.21 31.21
N VAL A 45 -10.74 -70.82 30.33
CA VAL A 45 -10.50 -69.79 29.32
C VAL A 45 -10.59 -68.45 30.03
N PHE A 46 -9.46 -67.81 30.31
CA PHE A 46 -9.44 -66.41 30.70
C PHE A 46 -9.98 -65.58 29.52
N ARG A 47 -11.21 -65.06 29.65
CA ARG A 47 -11.72 -64.04 28.73
C ARG A 47 -11.03 -62.73 29.06
N TYR A 48 -10.22 -62.23 28.13
CA TYR A 48 -9.73 -60.87 28.18
C TYR A 48 -10.90 -59.91 27.92
N THR A 49 -11.28 -59.13 28.93
CA THR A 49 -12.19 -57.99 28.78
C THR A 49 -11.35 -56.78 28.37
N PRO A 50 -11.57 -56.18 27.19
CA PRO A 50 -10.85 -54.97 26.80
C PRO A 50 -11.12 -53.84 27.82
N PRO A 51 -10.11 -53.04 28.19
CA PRO A 51 -10.31 -51.92 29.12
C PRO A 51 -11.27 -50.87 28.54
N ASP A 52 -12.18 -50.34 29.38
CA ASP A 52 -13.11 -49.26 29.02
C ASP A 52 -12.40 -47.90 29.09
N ILE A 53 -11.60 -47.63 28.07
CA ILE A 53 -10.80 -46.41 27.95
C ILE A 53 -11.67 -45.13 27.98
N GLU A 54 -12.89 -45.19 27.45
CA GLU A 54 -13.78 -44.03 27.42
C GLU A 54 -14.45 -43.78 28.78
N GLY A 55 -14.83 -44.84 29.50
CA GLY A 55 -15.31 -44.75 30.88
C GLY A 55 -14.23 -44.22 31.82
N ASP A 56 -13.00 -44.71 31.69
CA ASP A 56 -11.86 -44.27 32.51
C ASP A 56 -11.53 -42.80 32.24
N ARG A 57 -11.55 -42.36 30.98
CA ARG A 57 -11.34 -40.95 30.62
C ARG A 57 -12.42 -40.04 31.18
N ARG A 58 -13.69 -40.42 31.09
CA ARG A 58 -14.80 -39.62 31.67
C ARG A 58 -14.68 -39.49 33.19
N LYS A 59 -14.24 -40.55 33.89
CA LYS A 59 -13.97 -40.48 35.33
C LYS A 59 -12.80 -39.55 35.65
N ALA A 60 -11.71 -39.63 34.89
CA ALA A 60 -10.56 -38.75 35.08
C ALA A 60 -10.91 -37.28 34.80
N GLN A 61 -11.70 -37.01 33.76
CA GLN A 61 -12.23 -35.67 33.48
C GLN A 61 -13.07 -35.14 34.64
N ALA A 62 -14.00 -35.95 35.18
CA ALA A 62 -14.84 -35.55 36.31
C ALA A 62 -14.01 -35.29 37.59
N ALA A 63 -12.93 -36.05 37.80
CA ALA A 63 -12.00 -35.82 38.90
C ALA A 63 -11.23 -34.51 38.73
N ALA A 64 -10.73 -34.23 37.52
CA ALA A 64 -10.06 -32.97 37.19
C ALA A 64 -11.01 -31.76 37.35
N GLU A 65 -12.28 -31.91 36.97
CA GLU A 65 -13.32 -30.88 37.17
C GLU A 65 -13.59 -30.61 38.65
N SER A 66 -13.70 -31.66 39.46
CA SER A 66 -13.86 -31.53 40.91
C SER A 66 -12.66 -30.83 41.53
N TYR A 67 -11.45 -31.21 41.12
CA TYR A 67 -10.21 -30.59 41.60
C TYR A 67 -10.17 -29.09 41.27
N LEU A 68 -10.46 -28.71 40.02
CA LEU A 68 -10.48 -27.29 39.62
C LEU A 68 -11.57 -26.47 40.33
N ASN A 69 -12.68 -27.09 40.73
CA ASN A 69 -13.68 -26.44 41.60
C ASN A 69 -13.10 -26.12 42.99
N ASP A 70 -12.32 -27.04 43.56
CA ASP A 70 -11.64 -26.81 44.84
C ASP A 70 -10.58 -25.72 44.73
N VAL A 71 -9.78 -25.70 43.65
CA VAL A 71 -8.81 -24.64 43.35
C VAL A 71 -9.51 -23.29 43.22
N ALA A 72 -10.61 -23.22 42.46
CA ALA A 72 -11.40 -22.01 42.29
C ALA A 72 -11.93 -21.46 43.62
N ALA A 73 -12.38 -22.34 44.53
CA ALA A 73 -12.84 -21.93 45.86
C ALA A 73 -11.73 -21.26 46.70
N LYS A 74 -10.46 -21.63 46.47
CA LYS A 74 -9.30 -20.99 47.11
C LYS A 74 -8.92 -19.65 46.48
N LEU A 75 -9.28 -19.41 45.22
CA LEU A 75 -8.96 -18.19 44.45
C LEU A 75 -10.14 -17.21 44.35
N GLY A 76 -11.08 -17.27 45.31
CA GLY A 76 -12.16 -16.27 45.43
C GLY A 76 -11.64 -14.84 45.61
N GLN A 77 -10.50 -14.69 46.29
CA GLN A 77 -9.78 -13.43 46.45
C GLN A 77 -8.52 -13.41 45.58
N THR A 78 -8.00 -12.21 45.31
CA THR A 78 -6.71 -12.04 44.63
C THR A 78 -5.58 -12.60 45.48
N GLY A 79 -4.54 -13.13 44.82
CA GLY A 79 -3.43 -13.79 45.49
C GLY A 79 -2.92 -15.02 44.74
N LEU A 80 -2.05 -15.77 45.41
CA LEU A 80 -1.43 -17.00 44.94
C LEU A 80 -1.91 -18.17 45.80
N TRP A 81 -2.29 -19.26 45.14
CA TRP A 81 -2.53 -20.54 45.78
C TRP A 81 -1.64 -21.63 45.17
N VAL A 82 -0.97 -22.39 46.02
CA VAL A 82 -0.08 -23.50 45.64
C VAL A 82 -0.62 -24.80 46.21
N ASP A 83 -0.75 -25.81 45.36
CA ASP A 83 -1.17 -27.14 45.79
C ASP A 83 -0.10 -27.79 46.70
N PRO A 84 -0.48 -28.42 47.84
CA PRO A 84 0.47 -29.05 48.74
C PRO A 84 1.35 -30.15 48.12
N ASP A 85 0.94 -30.76 47.01
CA ASP A 85 1.70 -31.79 46.31
C ASP A 85 2.88 -31.19 45.50
N VAL A 86 2.87 -29.88 45.24
CA VAL A 86 3.99 -29.15 44.60
C VAL A 86 5.07 -28.84 45.64
N LYS A 87 6.25 -29.45 45.48
CA LYS A 87 7.39 -29.30 46.44
C LYS A 87 8.45 -28.28 46.02
N LYS A 88 8.27 -27.64 44.86
CA LYS A 88 9.25 -26.72 44.27
C LYS A 88 9.25 -25.31 44.86
N LEU A 89 8.25 -24.96 45.66
CA LEU A 89 8.14 -23.67 46.34
C LEU A 89 8.15 -23.87 47.85
N SER A 90 8.93 -23.06 48.56
CA SER A 90 8.93 -23.04 50.02
C SER A 90 7.70 -22.29 50.56
N SER A 91 7.36 -22.52 51.83
CA SER A 91 6.26 -21.81 52.49
C SER A 91 6.50 -20.30 52.58
N THR A 92 7.77 -19.90 52.67
CA THR A 92 8.17 -18.48 52.77
C THR A 92 8.03 -17.79 51.41
N GLU A 93 8.51 -18.42 50.33
CA GLU A 93 8.36 -17.92 48.95
C GLU A 93 6.89 -17.79 48.57
N THR A 94 6.08 -18.81 48.91
CA THR A 94 4.64 -18.80 48.64
C THR A 94 3.95 -17.62 49.33
N ALA A 95 4.32 -17.33 50.59
CA ALA A 95 3.75 -16.21 51.34
C ALA A 95 4.17 -14.84 50.75
N GLU A 96 5.41 -14.73 50.26
CA GLU A 96 5.91 -13.53 49.61
C GLU A 96 5.21 -13.27 48.26
N LEU A 97 5.12 -14.28 47.41
CA LEU A 97 4.45 -14.18 46.12
C LEU A 97 2.95 -13.90 46.26
N ASP A 98 2.29 -14.49 47.26
CA ASP A 98 0.90 -14.19 47.58
C ASP A 98 0.73 -12.72 48.00
N ARG A 99 1.68 -12.19 48.79
CA ARG A 99 1.70 -10.77 49.16
C ARG A 99 1.87 -9.86 47.94
N LEU A 100 2.80 -10.19 47.03
CA LEU A 100 3.01 -9.43 45.79
C LEU A 100 1.78 -9.47 44.88
N ALA A 101 1.18 -10.64 44.69
CA ALA A 101 -0.02 -10.80 43.87
C ALA A 101 -1.22 -10.04 44.45
N LYS A 102 -1.36 -9.98 45.78
CA LYS A 102 -2.40 -9.19 46.46
C LYS A 102 -2.17 -7.68 46.38
N ALA A 103 -0.91 -7.24 46.35
CA ALA A 103 -0.54 -5.83 46.27
C ALA A 103 -0.56 -5.27 44.84
N ALA A 104 -0.60 -6.14 43.83
CA ALA A 104 -0.60 -5.75 42.42
C ALA A 104 -1.81 -4.87 42.05
N VAL A 105 -1.60 -3.95 41.10
CA VAL A 105 -2.67 -3.09 40.57
C VAL A 105 -3.70 -3.91 39.78
N ALA A 106 -3.24 -4.95 39.07
CA ALA A 106 -4.12 -5.90 38.44
C ALA A 106 -4.70 -6.89 39.47
N PRO A 107 -5.98 -7.26 39.39
CA PRO A 107 -6.56 -8.27 40.26
C PRO A 107 -6.09 -9.68 39.86
N LEU A 108 -4.89 -10.05 40.30
CA LEU A 108 -4.21 -11.31 39.99
C LEU A 108 -4.74 -12.48 40.84
N ARG A 109 -5.02 -13.61 40.20
CA ARG A 109 -5.39 -14.89 40.81
C ARG A 109 -4.55 -15.99 40.19
N ILE A 110 -3.59 -16.48 40.94
CA ILE A 110 -2.56 -17.39 40.43
C ILE A 110 -2.70 -18.75 41.13
N ALA A 111 -2.75 -19.83 40.35
CA ALA A 111 -2.74 -21.21 40.84
C ALA A 111 -1.44 -21.91 40.43
N VAL A 112 -0.83 -22.66 41.34
CA VAL A 112 0.26 -23.58 41.03
C VAL A 112 -0.22 -24.99 41.32
N ILE A 113 -0.38 -25.80 40.28
CA ILE A 113 -1.02 -27.12 40.35
C ILE A 113 -0.13 -28.21 39.75
N PRO A 114 -0.12 -29.44 40.27
CA PRO A 114 0.59 -30.55 39.65
C PRO A 114 -0.21 -31.08 38.44
N ALA A 115 0.47 -31.41 37.35
CA ALA A 115 -0.15 -31.96 36.14
C ALA A 115 -0.94 -33.25 36.40
N GLU A 116 -0.53 -34.03 37.41
CA GLU A 116 -1.15 -35.31 37.77
C GLU A 116 -2.62 -35.18 38.20
N LYS A 117 -3.04 -34.04 38.76
CA LYS A 117 -4.43 -33.81 39.20
C LYS A 117 -5.39 -33.53 38.06
N ILE A 118 -4.85 -33.16 36.90
CA ILE A 118 -5.60 -32.81 35.70
C ILE A 118 -5.27 -33.74 34.52
N ASP A 119 -4.49 -34.80 34.74
CA ASP A 119 -4.19 -35.80 33.73
C ASP A 119 -5.39 -36.72 33.51
N THR A 120 -5.83 -36.82 32.27
CA THR A 120 -6.95 -37.63 31.81
C THR A 120 -6.49 -38.87 31.06
N ALA A 121 -5.18 -39.09 30.95
CA ALA A 121 -4.62 -40.29 30.35
C ALA A 121 -5.01 -41.52 31.19
N PRO A 122 -5.58 -42.57 30.58
CA PRO A 122 -5.92 -43.79 31.29
C PRO A 122 -4.64 -44.49 31.77
N ALA A 123 -4.64 -44.96 33.02
CA ALA A 123 -3.50 -45.66 33.62
C ALA A 123 -3.04 -46.91 32.82
N SER A 124 -3.91 -47.46 31.98
CA SER A 124 -3.66 -48.64 31.13
C SER A 124 -2.82 -48.36 29.88
N ILE A 125 -2.60 -47.10 29.48
CA ILE A 125 -1.87 -46.71 28.24
C ILE A 125 -0.90 -45.54 28.52
N SER A 126 -0.25 -45.54 29.70
CA SER A 126 0.57 -44.44 30.28
C SER A 126 1.89 -44.16 29.52
N SER A 127 1.81 -43.81 28.23
CA SER A 127 2.96 -43.37 27.43
C SER A 127 2.94 -41.87 27.11
N TYR A 128 1.79 -41.20 27.27
CA TYR A 128 1.59 -39.78 27.00
C TYR A 128 0.68 -39.15 28.05
N THR A 129 1.03 -37.96 28.52
CA THR A 129 0.18 -37.14 29.40
C THR A 129 -0.89 -36.47 28.56
N ARG A 130 -2.12 -36.40 29.06
CA ARG A 130 -3.22 -35.66 28.40
C ARG A 130 -3.95 -34.83 29.43
N LEU A 131 -3.68 -33.54 29.45
CA LEU A 131 -4.34 -32.64 30.39
C LEU A 131 -5.83 -32.47 30.01
N ALA A 132 -6.68 -32.31 31.01
CA ALA A 132 -8.11 -32.02 30.83
C ALA A 132 -8.36 -30.69 30.09
N TRP A 133 -7.43 -29.74 30.25
CA TRP A 133 -7.42 -28.44 29.57
C TRP A 133 -5.98 -28.06 29.23
N GLU A 134 -5.76 -27.46 28.06
CA GLU A 134 -4.44 -27.08 27.56
C GLU A 134 -4.37 -25.58 27.27
N GLY A 135 -3.18 -25.00 27.41
CA GLY A 135 -2.94 -23.59 27.11
C GLY A 135 -3.78 -22.64 27.97
N GLU A 136 -4.26 -21.55 27.39
CA GLU A 136 -5.09 -20.56 28.08
C GLU A 136 -6.43 -21.11 28.61
N GLU A 137 -6.89 -22.25 28.08
CA GLU A 137 -8.17 -22.83 28.47
C GLU A 137 -8.22 -23.16 29.96
N ILE A 138 -7.11 -23.60 30.56
CA ILE A 138 -7.08 -23.92 32.00
C ILE A 138 -7.32 -22.69 32.89
N ALA A 139 -6.80 -21.53 32.46
CA ALA A 139 -7.00 -20.27 33.17
C ALA A 139 -8.42 -19.72 32.94
N ASP A 140 -9.00 -19.95 31.76
CA ASP A 140 -10.41 -19.65 31.47
C ASP A 140 -11.38 -20.50 32.31
N GLN A 141 -11.06 -21.78 32.50
CA GLN A 141 -11.85 -22.69 33.35
C GLN A 141 -11.84 -22.28 34.82
N LEU A 142 -10.74 -21.69 35.28
CA LEU A 142 -10.65 -21.10 36.60
C LEU A 142 -11.51 -19.83 36.71
N TYR A 143 -11.46 -18.94 35.71
CA TYR A 143 -12.36 -17.78 35.64
C TYR A 143 -13.83 -18.19 35.67
N ASP A 144 -14.22 -19.20 34.90
CA ASP A 144 -15.63 -19.65 34.83
C ASP A 144 -16.17 -20.15 36.17
N ARG A 145 -15.30 -20.69 37.02
CA ARG A 145 -15.67 -21.20 38.35
C ARG A 145 -15.66 -20.12 39.42
N VAL A 146 -14.70 -19.19 39.37
CA VAL A 146 -14.61 -18.09 40.34
C VAL A 146 -15.64 -16.99 40.03
N GLY A 147 -15.86 -16.69 38.75
CA GLY A 147 -16.94 -15.80 38.28
C GLY A 147 -16.72 -14.31 38.52
N VAL A 148 -15.49 -13.86 38.77
CA VAL A 148 -15.15 -12.44 39.02
C VAL A 148 -14.15 -11.94 37.99
N GLU A 149 -14.18 -10.64 37.69
CA GLU A 149 -13.23 -10.07 36.73
C GLU A 149 -11.81 -10.06 37.29
N GLY A 150 -10.85 -10.36 36.41
CA GLY A 150 -9.43 -10.20 36.70
C GLY A 150 -8.50 -11.02 35.83
N VAL A 151 -7.26 -11.13 36.29
CA VAL A 151 -6.21 -11.91 35.64
C VAL A 151 -6.11 -13.24 36.35
N TYR A 152 -6.25 -14.32 35.58
CA TYR A 152 -6.14 -15.69 36.04
C TYR A 152 -4.90 -16.30 35.44
N ALA A 153 -4.02 -16.84 36.28
CA ALA A 153 -2.82 -17.52 35.83
C ALA A 153 -2.72 -18.91 36.48
N VAL A 154 -2.22 -19.88 35.73
CA VAL A 154 -2.04 -21.26 36.17
C VAL A 154 -0.64 -21.70 35.74
N LEU A 155 0.17 -22.06 36.73
CA LEU A 155 1.46 -22.71 36.54
C LEU A 155 1.28 -24.20 36.80
N VAL A 156 1.49 -25.01 35.77
CA VAL A 156 1.36 -26.47 35.84
C VAL A 156 2.73 -27.08 36.13
N ASP A 157 2.88 -27.71 37.29
CA ASP A 157 4.08 -28.44 37.68
C ASP A 157 4.12 -29.82 37.03
N ALA A 158 5.15 -30.08 36.22
CA ALA A 158 5.45 -31.39 35.67
C ALA A 158 6.96 -31.57 35.42
N ARG A 159 7.34 -32.80 35.08
CA ARG A 159 8.74 -33.17 34.78
C ARG A 159 9.32 -32.50 33.52
N SER A 160 8.48 -32.16 32.54
CA SER A 160 8.86 -31.56 31.25
C SER A 160 7.66 -30.89 30.59
N GLU A 161 7.91 -30.04 29.58
CA GLU A 161 6.88 -29.50 28.69
C GLU A 161 5.96 -30.60 28.12
N SER A 162 6.56 -31.69 27.63
CA SER A 162 5.83 -32.85 27.09
C SER A 162 4.98 -33.61 28.13
N ALA A 163 5.24 -33.40 29.41
CA ALA A 163 4.42 -33.91 30.51
C ALA A 163 3.39 -32.86 30.99
N GLY A 164 3.22 -31.77 30.26
CA GLY A 164 2.25 -30.73 30.55
C GLY A 164 2.77 -29.56 31.39
N ARG A 165 4.10 -29.42 31.58
CA ARG A 165 4.64 -28.25 32.29
C ARG A 165 4.45 -27.00 31.44
N GLY A 166 3.83 -25.98 32.03
CA GLY A 166 3.59 -24.72 31.35
C GLY A 166 3.03 -23.66 32.26
N PHE A 167 3.00 -22.43 31.75
CA PHE A 167 2.43 -21.27 32.40
C PHE A 167 1.39 -20.63 31.48
N HIS A 168 0.21 -20.41 32.01
CA HIS A 168 -0.98 -20.06 31.24
C HIS A 168 -1.74 -18.96 31.96
N ALA A 169 -2.01 -17.83 31.29
CA ALA A 169 -2.74 -16.73 31.91
C ALA A 169 -3.70 -16.03 30.96
N VAL A 170 -4.80 -15.51 31.52
CA VAL A 170 -5.86 -14.79 30.80
C VAL A 170 -6.38 -13.62 31.62
N GLN A 171 -6.71 -12.52 30.96
CA GLN A 171 -7.46 -11.41 31.52
C GLN A 171 -8.91 -11.45 31.05
N ARG A 172 -9.84 -11.43 32.01
CA ARG A 172 -11.28 -11.37 31.79
C ARG A 172 -11.86 -10.16 32.52
N ALA A 173 -12.33 -9.18 31.74
CA ALA A 173 -12.95 -7.96 32.28
C ALA A 173 -13.81 -7.26 31.22
N ASP A 174 -14.98 -6.74 31.62
CA ASP A 174 -15.84 -5.91 30.78
C ASP A 174 -15.40 -4.45 30.79
N HIS A 175 -14.86 -3.97 31.91
CA HIS A 175 -14.41 -2.60 32.10
C HIS A 175 -12.99 -2.54 32.67
N GLY A 176 -12.36 -1.36 32.59
CA GLY A 176 -11.00 -1.16 33.11
C GLY A 176 -9.89 -1.31 32.07
N PRO A 177 -8.61 -1.19 32.51
CA PRO A 177 -7.44 -1.26 31.65
C PRO A 177 -7.18 -2.69 31.16
N THR A 178 -6.55 -2.80 29.99
CA THR A 178 -5.92 -4.04 29.53
C THR A 178 -4.52 -4.11 30.12
N TYR A 179 -4.09 -5.28 30.59
CA TYR A 179 -2.75 -5.49 31.13
C TYR A 179 -1.91 -6.37 30.21
N HIS A 180 -0.58 -6.31 30.37
CA HIS A 180 0.39 -7.14 29.65
C HIS A 180 0.45 -8.59 30.17
N VAL A 181 -0.68 -9.29 30.18
CA VAL A 181 -0.78 -10.68 30.67
C VAL A 181 -0.09 -11.67 29.74
N GLY A 182 -0.26 -11.53 28.42
CA GLY A 182 0.43 -12.38 27.43
C GLY A 182 1.95 -12.21 27.49
N ASP A 183 2.42 -10.96 27.35
CA ASP A 183 3.85 -10.63 27.47
C ASP A 183 4.41 -11.05 28.83
N GLY A 184 3.64 -10.93 29.92
CA GLY A 184 4.07 -11.37 31.24
C GLY A 184 4.30 -12.87 31.33
N VAL A 185 3.50 -13.70 30.63
CA VAL A 185 3.73 -15.15 30.54
C VAL A 185 5.02 -15.43 29.78
N ASP A 186 5.24 -14.72 28.67
CA ASP A 186 6.43 -14.85 27.85
C ASP A 186 7.70 -14.43 28.60
N ASP A 187 7.70 -13.24 29.22
CA ASP A 187 8.80 -12.69 29.99
C ASP A 187 9.16 -13.59 31.18
N ALA A 188 8.16 -14.11 31.88
CA ALA A 188 8.38 -15.04 32.99
C ALA A 188 9.11 -16.30 32.53
N VAL A 189 8.66 -16.91 31.43
CA VAL A 189 9.26 -18.15 30.90
C VAL A 189 10.65 -17.88 30.30
N ASP A 190 10.83 -16.81 29.53
CA ASP A 190 12.11 -16.49 28.88
C ASP A 190 13.20 -16.11 29.87
N CYS A 191 12.87 -15.34 30.90
CA CYS A 191 13.84 -14.93 31.89
C CYS A 191 14.27 -16.09 32.77
N CYS A 192 13.30 -16.81 33.34
CA CYS A 192 13.55 -17.45 34.62
C CYS A 192 13.05 -18.90 34.71
N ALA A 193 12.55 -19.50 33.63
CA ALA A 193 12.22 -20.93 33.66
C ALA A 193 13.46 -21.81 33.90
N PRO A 194 13.40 -22.85 34.76
CA PRO A 194 12.21 -23.38 35.44
C PRO A 194 12.05 -22.92 36.91
N ASP A 195 12.63 -21.79 37.31
CA ASP A 195 12.53 -21.24 38.67
C ASP A 195 11.16 -20.59 38.91
N TYR A 196 10.31 -21.24 39.73
CA TYR A 196 8.92 -20.80 39.91
C TYR A 196 8.80 -19.49 40.68
N GLU A 197 9.73 -19.18 41.58
CA GLU A 197 9.69 -17.93 42.33
C GLU A 197 9.98 -16.75 41.40
N GLU A 198 11.07 -16.84 40.63
CA GLU A 198 11.48 -15.79 39.72
C GLU A 198 10.47 -15.61 38.58
N MET A 199 9.95 -16.71 38.02
CA MET A 199 8.90 -16.69 37.00
C MET A 199 7.64 -15.95 37.49
N LEU A 200 7.11 -16.34 38.66
CA LEU A 200 5.90 -15.74 39.19
C LEU A 200 6.12 -14.27 39.56
N THR A 201 7.29 -13.92 40.08
CA THR A 201 7.66 -12.52 40.37
C THR A 201 7.66 -11.69 39.09
N ARG A 202 8.32 -12.16 38.02
CA ARG A 202 8.34 -11.45 36.72
C ARG A 202 6.96 -11.33 36.09
N PHE A 203 6.17 -12.37 36.17
CA PHE A 203 4.79 -12.31 35.71
C PHE A 203 4.00 -11.24 36.46
N ILE A 204 4.06 -11.21 37.79
CA ILE A 204 3.34 -10.21 38.60
C ILE A 204 3.80 -8.79 38.24
N GLU A 205 5.10 -8.57 38.08
CA GLU A 205 5.67 -7.28 37.70
C GLU A 205 5.16 -6.78 36.34
N ARG A 206 5.12 -7.66 35.34
CA ARG A 206 4.71 -7.30 33.97
C ARG A 206 3.19 -7.25 33.81
N ALA A 207 2.47 -8.21 34.37
CA ALA A 207 1.01 -8.36 34.22
C ALA A 207 0.19 -7.31 34.98
N GLN A 208 0.83 -6.42 35.76
CA GLN A 208 0.18 -5.25 36.36
C GLN A 208 0.38 -3.96 35.56
N GLU A 209 1.25 -3.95 34.54
CA GLU A 209 1.45 -2.79 33.68
C GLU A 209 0.29 -2.64 32.68
N VAL A 210 -0.25 -1.42 32.60
CA VAL A 210 -1.37 -1.10 31.70
C VAL A 210 -0.87 -1.03 30.26
N ASP A 211 -1.39 -1.91 29.41
CA ASP A 211 -1.16 -1.91 27.97
C ASP A 211 -1.93 -0.75 27.32
N LYS A 212 -1.19 0.29 26.91
CA LYS A 212 -1.74 1.46 26.22
C LYS A 212 -1.39 1.38 24.74
N PRO A 213 -2.38 1.54 23.83
CA PRO A 213 -2.09 1.49 22.41
C PRO A 213 -1.25 2.70 21.98
N LEU A 214 -0.15 2.40 21.27
CA LEU A 214 0.90 3.31 20.78
C LEU A 214 0.41 4.62 20.14
N TYR A 215 -0.82 4.64 19.59
CA TYR A 215 -1.38 5.84 18.95
C TYR A 215 -1.67 6.98 19.95
N ILE A 216 -1.92 6.67 21.23
CA ILE A 216 -2.24 7.69 22.25
C ILE A 216 -1.02 8.58 22.52
N ASP A 217 0.18 8.01 22.51
CA ASP A 217 1.42 8.74 22.77
C ASP A 217 1.92 9.52 21.54
N VAL A 218 1.64 9.02 20.33
CA VAL A 218 2.13 9.61 19.07
C VAL A 218 1.18 10.65 18.46
N ALA A 219 -0.12 10.58 18.77
CA ALA A 219 -1.15 11.51 18.25
C ALA A 219 -0.80 13.02 18.37
N PRO A 220 -0.31 13.54 19.51
CA PRO A 220 0.03 14.97 19.61
C PRO A 220 1.20 15.36 18.71
N TYR A 221 2.18 14.48 18.53
CA TYR A 221 3.34 14.71 17.66
C TYR A 221 2.95 14.66 16.17
N ALA A 222 2.07 13.73 15.79
CA ALA A 222 1.57 13.60 14.43
C ALA A 222 0.80 14.86 13.96
N GLY A 223 0.00 15.46 14.84
CA GLY A 223 -0.70 16.72 14.56
C GLY A 223 0.26 17.90 14.32
N GLY A 224 1.29 18.03 15.15
CA GLY A 224 2.31 19.08 15.01
C GLY A 224 3.08 19.00 13.69
N VAL A 225 3.54 17.80 13.32
CA VAL A 225 4.29 17.59 12.07
C VAL A 225 3.43 17.88 10.85
N ALA A 226 2.17 17.43 10.84
CA ALA A 226 1.24 17.71 9.75
C ALA A 226 0.97 19.22 9.60
N GLY A 227 0.83 19.94 10.71
CA GLY A 227 0.65 21.40 10.71
C GLY A 227 1.84 22.15 10.10
N VAL A 228 3.06 21.81 10.51
CA VAL A 228 4.29 22.41 9.96
C VAL A 228 4.45 22.09 8.47
N ALA A 229 4.20 20.85 8.05
CA ALA A 229 4.26 20.46 6.65
C ALA A 229 3.24 21.24 5.78
N ALA A 230 2.02 21.42 6.28
CA ALA A 230 0.99 22.20 5.60
C ALA A 230 1.38 23.68 5.48
N LEU A 231 1.91 24.29 6.55
CA LEU A 231 2.40 25.68 6.53
C LEU A 231 3.57 25.87 5.56
N TRP A 232 4.53 24.95 5.57
CA TRP A 232 5.66 24.97 4.63
C TRP A 232 5.19 24.82 3.18
N TRP A 233 4.28 23.88 2.92
CA TRP A 233 3.71 23.69 1.58
C TRP A 233 2.93 24.92 1.12
N GLY A 234 2.11 25.51 1.98
CA GLY A 234 1.38 26.74 1.70
C GLY A 234 2.31 27.92 1.39
N GLY A 235 3.32 28.15 2.24
CA GLY A 235 4.30 29.22 2.07
C GLY A 235 5.11 29.09 0.78
N THR A 236 5.62 27.89 0.48
CA THR A 236 6.37 27.63 -0.75
C THR A 236 5.50 27.72 -2.00
N ALA A 237 4.25 27.26 -1.96
CA ALA A 237 3.30 27.37 -3.07
C ALA A 237 2.97 28.83 -3.38
N LEU A 238 2.70 29.64 -2.35
CA LEU A 238 2.43 31.07 -2.49
C LEU A 238 3.66 31.83 -3.02
N GLY A 239 4.85 31.54 -2.49
CA GLY A 239 6.10 32.13 -2.98
C GLY A 239 6.37 31.80 -4.45
N ALA A 240 6.17 30.54 -4.86
CA ALA A 240 6.30 30.12 -6.25
C ALA A 240 5.32 30.84 -7.19
N ARG A 241 4.06 30.99 -6.75
CA ARG A 241 3.02 31.72 -7.50
C ARG A 241 3.36 33.20 -7.67
N ARG A 242 3.81 33.87 -6.59
CA ARG A 242 4.21 35.29 -6.64
C ARG A 242 5.42 35.51 -7.56
N ALA A 243 6.43 34.65 -7.45
CA ALA A 243 7.62 34.74 -8.31
C ALA A 243 7.28 34.55 -9.79
N ARG A 244 6.41 33.59 -10.12
CA ARG A 244 5.93 33.38 -11.49
C ARG A 244 5.17 34.61 -12.00
N ARG A 245 4.24 35.16 -11.22
CA ARG A 245 3.47 36.36 -11.62
C ARG A 245 4.38 37.55 -11.92
N LYS A 246 5.43 37.76 -11.13
CA LYS A 246 6.41 38.82 -11.37
C LYS A 246 7.20 38.62 -12.66
N ASP A 247 7.51 37.36 -13.02
CA ASP A 247 8.16 37.05 -14.30
C ASP A 247 7.17 37.31 -15.46
N GLU A 248 5.93 36.80 -15.36
CA GLU A 248 4.86 37.00 -16.35
C GLU A 248 4.51 38.48 -16.57
N GLU A 249 4.50 39.30 -15.52
CA GLU A 249 4.27 40.75 -15.62
C GLU A 249 5.32 41.45 -16.50
N LYS A 250 6.60 41.03 -16.42
CA LYS A 250 7.67 41.59 -17.25
C LYS A 250 7.53 41.16 -18.71
N HIS A 251 7.17 39.90 -18.94
CA HIS A 251 6.95 39.42 -20.31
C HIS A 251 5.75 40.12 -20.95
N LEU A 252 4.70 40.37 -20.18
CA LEU A 252 3.53 41.15 -20.62
C LEU A 252 3.90 42.59 -21.01
N GLU A 253 4.77 43.25 -20.24
CA GLU A 253 5.21 44.62 -20.52
C GLU A 253 5.87 44.74 -21.91
N VAL A 254 6.63 43.72 -22.30
CA VAL A 254 7.33 43.67 -23.60
C VAL A 254 6.43 43.19 -24.74
N SER A 255 5.65 42.13 -24.50
CA SER A 255 4.86 41.46 -25.55
C SER A 255 3.55 42.20 -25.90
N ARG A 256 2.91 42.86 -24.93
CA ARG A 256 1.61 43.53 -25.16
C ARG A 256 1.70 44.63 -26.22
N PRO A 257 2.67 45.56 -26.20
CA PRO A 257 2.79 46.58 -27.25
C PRO A 257 3.04 45.97 -28.63
N VAL A 258 3.90 44.94 -28.71
CA VAL A 258 4.22 44.21 -29.95
C VAL A 258 2.97 43.58 -30.55
N LEU A 259 2.18 42.86 -29.75
CA LEU A 259 0.94 42.24 -30.21
C LEU A 259 -0.14 43.26 -30.55
N ASN A 260 -0.21 44.38 -29.82
CA ASN A 260 -1.17 45.44 -30.13
C ASN A 260 -0.88 46.09 -31.49
N GLU A 261 0.40 46.36 -31.79
CA GLU A 261 0.84 46.81 -33.13
C GLU A 261 0.40 45.83 -34.22
N GLU A 262 0.61 44.52 -33.98
CA GLU A 262 0.26 43.47 -34.93
C GLU A 262 -1.24 43.33 -35.16
N ILE A 263 -2.05 43.43 -34.09
CA ILE A 263 -3.50 43.39 -34.18
C ILE A 263 -3.99 44.58 -35.00
N ILE A 264 -3.49 45.79 -34.74
CA ILE A 264 -3.87 46.98 -35.50
C ILE A 264 -3.54 46.80 -36.99
N ALA A 265 -2.31 46.37 -37.31
CA ALA A 265 -1.89 46.15 -38.69
C ALA A 265 -2.72 45.05 -39.38
N LEU A 266 -3.01 43.95 -38.67
CA LEU A 266 -3.79 42.85 -39.22
C LEU A 266 -5.27 43.23 -39.39
N SER A 267 -5.88 43.94 -38.44
CA SER A 267 -7.24 44.47 -38.56
C SER A 267 -7.37 45.42 -39.75
N GLN A 268 -6.38 46.28 -40.01
CA GLN A 268 -6.34 47.14 -41.19
C GLN A 268 -6.26 46.31 -42.48
N GLN A 269 -5.38 45.30 -42.52
CA GLN A 269 -5.26 44.39 -43.66
C GLN A 269 -6.58 43.66 -43.94
N VAL A 270 -7.22 43.10 -42.92
CA VAL A 270 -8.50 42.38 -43.06
C VAL A 270 -9.64 43.31 -43.46
N SER A 271 -9.64 44.56 -42.97
CA SER A 271 -10.64 45.57 -43.36
C SER A 271 -10.50 46.01 -44.82
N SER A 272 -9.32 45.84 -45.42
CA SER A 272 -9.05 46.18 -46.82
C SER A 272 -9.36 45.04 -47.81
N LEU A 273 -9.87 43.90 -47.32
CA LEU A 273 -10.17 42.75 -48.18
C LEU A 273 -11.26 43.09 -49.22
N PRO A 274 -11.10 42.67 -50.49
CA PRO A 274 -12.12 42.87 -51.50
C PRO A 274 -13.38 42.04 -51.20
N THR A 275 -14.51 42.48 -51.76
CA THR A 275 -15.80 41.78 -51.66
C THR A 275 -15.65 40.32 -52.13
N PRO A 276 -16.05 39.33 -51.32
CA PRO A 276 -15.91 37.92 -51.66
C PRO A 276 -16.78 37.55 -52.87
N ALA A 277 -16.23 36.76 -53.79
CA ALA A 277 -16.92 36.38 -55.03
C ALA A 277 -17.87 35.17 -54.87
N ASP A 278 -17.65 34.34 -53.84
CA ASP A 278 -18.41 33.11 -53.60
C ASP A 278 -18.71 32.88 -52.10
N PRO A 279 -19.59 31.92 -51.74
CA PRO A 279 -19.93 31.63 -50.35
C PRO A 279 -18.76 31.11 -49.51
N GLN A 280 -17.81 30.39 -50.10
CA GLN A 280 -16.67 29.83 -49.39
C GLN A 280 -15.68 30.92 -48.98
N GLN A 281 -15.37 31.84 -49.90
CA GLN A 281 -14.61 33.06 -49.64
C GLN A 281 -15.31 33.93 -48.60
N SER A 282 -16.63 34.06 -48.68
CA SER A 282 -17.43 34.83 -47.70
C SER A 282 -17.33 34.25 -46.30
N LYS A 283 -17.38 32.91 -46.17
CA LYS A 283 -17.21 32.22 -44.88
C LYS A 283 -15.81 32.43 -44.33
N LEU A 284 -14.78 32.19 -45.14
CA LEU A 284 -13.39 32.29 -44.68
C LEU A 284 -13.02 33.73 -44.29
N SER A 285 -13.47 34.74 -45.03
CA SER A 285 -13.29 36.15 -44.67
C SER A 285 -13.92 36.47 -43.30
N LYS A 286 -15.11 35.93 -43.01
CA LYS A 286 -15.75 36.07 -41.69
C LYS A 286 -14.98 35.35 -40.59
N ASP A 287 -14.50 34.14 -40.86
CA ASP A 287 -13.71 33.36 -39.90
C ASP A 287 -12.40 34.09 -39.54
N VAL A 288 -11.73 34.73 -40.52
CA VAL A 288 -10.55 35.56 -40.29
C VAL A 288 -10.88 36.79 -39.44
N LEU A 289 -11.95 37.53 -39.78
CA LEU A 289 -12.42 38.68 -39.00
C LEU A 289 -12.70 38.30 -37.54
N ASP A 290 -13.46 37.23 -37.31
CA ASP A 290 -13.77 36.73 -35.97
C ASP A 290 -12.51 36.35 -35.19
N THR A 291 -11.54 35.71 -35.85
CA THR A 291 -10.26 35.33 -35.23
C THR A 291 -9.45 36.55 -34.78
N VAL A 292 -9.42 37.62 -35.59
CA VAL A 292 -8.72 38.87 -35.24
C VAL A 292 -9.41 39.59 -34.09
N GLU A 293 -10.74 39.70 -34.12
CA GLU A 293 -11.50 40.31 -33.01
C GLU A 293 -11.35 39.51 -31.71
N LYS A 294 -11.33 38.19 -31.80
CA LYS A 294 -11.04 37.32 -30.65
C LYS A 294 -9.62 37.53 -30.11
N ALA A 295 -8.63 37.71 -30.98
CA ALA A 295 -7.26 38.03 -30.58
C ALA A 295 -7.18 39.38 -29.83
N ARG A 296 -7.89 40.39 -30.33
CA ARG A 296 -8.02 41.72 -29.69
C ARG A 296 -8.63 41.62 -28.30
N HIS A 297 -9.82 41.04 -28.18
CA HIS A 297 -10.49 40.90 -26.89
C HIS A 297 -9.63 40.13 -25.88
N ARG A 298 -8.93 39.10 -26.34
CA ARG A 298 -8.07 38.29 -25.47
C ARG A 298 -6.80 39.03 -25.05
N LEU A 299 -6.26 39.91 -25.89
CA LEU A 299 -5.15 40.78 -25.51
C LEU A 299 -5.59 41.81 -24.45
N ASP A 300 -6.79 42.39 -24.61
CA ASP A 300 -7.34 43.34 -23.64
C ASP A 300 -7.45 42.73 -22.23
N GLU A 301 -7.80 41.44 -22.13
CA GLU A 301 -7.94 40.71 -20.87
C GLU A 301 -6.65 40.02 -20.39
N ALA A 302 -5.55 40.07 -21.14
CA ALA A 302 -4.37 39.26 -20.90
C ALA A 302 -3.70 39.54 -19.54
N LYS A 303 -3.40 38.49 -18.77
CA LYS A 303 -2.82 38.56 -17.41
C LYS A 303 -1.50 37.80 -17.25
N GLY A 304 -1.05 37.11 -18.29
CA GLY A 304 0.28 36.52 -18.30
C GLY A 304 0.59 35.75 -19.59
N ASP A 305 1.69 35.01 -19.54
CA ASP A 305 2.28 34.23 -20.62
C ASP A 305 1.30 33.34 -21.40
N ALA A 306 0.37 32.67 -20.71
CA ALA A 306 -0.60 31.80 -21.36
C ALA A 306 -1.62 32.58 -22.23
N ASP A 307 -1.94 33.82 -21.85
CA ASP A 307 -2.81 34.67 -22.66
C ASP A 307 -2.05 35.21 -23.88
N ILE A 308 -0.77 35.58 -23.71
CA ILE A 308 0.12 36.00 -24.79
C ILE A 308 0.30 34.90 -25.84
N GLU A 309 0.56 33.66 -25.39
CA GLU A 309 0.65 32.49 -26.28
C GLU A 309 -0.65 32.29 -27.06
N ALA A 310 -1.80 32.40 -26.40
CA ALA A 310 -3.09 32.26 -27.05
C ALA A 310 -3.37 33.37 -28.08
N VAL A 311 -3.03 34.63 -27.78
CA VAL A 311 -3.19 35.75 -28.71
C VAL A 311 -2.28 35.56 -29.93
N ALA A 312 -1.00 35.26 -29.72
CA ALA A 312 -0.06 35.01 -30.83
C ALA A 312 -0.50 33.83 -31.71
N SER A 313 -1.04 32.76 -31.12
CA SER A 313 -1.61 31.63 -31.86
C SER A 313 -2.83 32.02 -32.71
N LEU A 314 -3.73 32.85 -32.18
CA LEU A 314 -4.86 33.39 -32.95
C LEU A 314 -4.39 34.27 -34.11
N LEU A 315 -3.38 35.11 -33.91
CA LEU A 315 -2.79 35.91 -34.99
C LEU A 315 -2.18 35.02 -36.07
N GLY A 316 -1.45 33.97 -35.69
CA GLY A 316 -0.95 32.95 -36.63
C GLY A 316 -2.08 32.30 -37.44
N SER A 317 -3.16 31.88 -36.77
CA SER A 317 -4.34 31.31 -37.43
C SER A 317 -5.03 32.27 -38.39
N ALA A 318 -5.16 33.55 -38.02
CA ALA A 318 -5.73 34.57 -38.90
C ALA A 318 -4.87 34.79 -40.16
N ARG A 319 -3.54 34.80 -40.02
CA ARG A 319 -2.60 34.90 -41.15
C ARG A 319 -2.65 33.69 -42.06
N TYR A 320 -2.78 32.49 -41.50
CA TYR A 320 -3.05 31.30 -42.29
C TYR A 320 -4.39 31.38 -43.03
N GLY A 321 -5.45 31.88 -42.37
CA GLY A 321 -6.74 32.12 -43.01
C GLY A 321 -6.67 33.09 -44.20
N LEU A 322 -5.83 34.13 -44.11
CA LEU A 322 -5.54 35.02 -45.24
C LEU A 322 -4.83 34.28 -46.40
N ALA A 323 -3.84 33.44 -46.12
CA ALA A 323 -3.18 32.63 -47.15
C ALA A 323 -4.15 31.65 -47.83
N CYS A 324 -5.06 31.05 -47.06
CA CYS A 324 -6.15 30.22 -47.59
C CYS A 324 -7.09 31.02 -48.50
N LEU A 325 -7.43 32.24 -48.11
CA LEU A 325 -8.31 33.12 -48.88
C LEU A 325 -7.67 33.52 -50.22
N ASP A 326 -6.38 33.83 -50.21
CA ASP A 326 -5.62 34.15 -51.41
C ASP A 326 -5.48 32.93 -52.34
N ALA A 327 -5.28 31.73 -51.79
CA ALA A 327 -5.28 30.49 -52.58
C ALA A 327 -6.62 30.25 -53.26
N LEU A 328 -7.74 30.43 -52.54
CA LEU A 328 -9.08 30.27 -53.09
C LEU A 328 -9.37 31.28 -54.21
N ARG A 329 -9.00 32.56 -54.02
CA ARG A 329 -9.13 33.59 -55.05
C ARG A 329 -8.30 33.29 -56.30
N ALA A 330 -7.14 32.66 -56.12
CA ALA A 330 -6.26 32.23 -57.21
C ALA A 330 -6.69 30.89 -57.86
N GLY A 331 -7.80 30.28 -57.43
CA GLY A 331 -8.25 28.98 -57.93
C GLY A 331 -7.31 27.81 -57.55
N LYS A 332 -6.50 27.97 -56.50
CA LYS A 332 -5.57 26.97 -55.99
C LYS A 332 -6.20 26.20 -54.82
N PRO A 333 -5.77 24.95 -54.56
CA PRO A 333 -6.18 24.23 -53.36
C PRO A 333 -5.74 24.98 -52.09
N ILE A 334 -6.50 24.79 -51.02
CA ILE A 334 -6.15 25.33 -49.69
C ILE A 334 -4.79 24.74 -49.29
N PRO A 335 -3.79 25.58 -48.95
CA PRO A 335 -2.47 25.10 -48.57
C PRO A 335 -2.53 24.35 -47.24
N GLU A 336 -1.64 23.38 -47.04
CA GLU A 336 -1.46 22.75 -45.73
C GLU A 336 -0.86 23.74 -44.73
N PRO A 337 -1.19 23.65 -43.42
CA PRO A 337 -0.59 24.52 -42.40
C PRO A 337 0.92 24.30 -42.26
N THR A 338 1.69 25.36 -42.50
CA THR A 338 3.14 25.40 -42.29
C THR A 338 3.48 26.33 -41.10
N PRO A 339 4.67 26.17 -40.47
CA PRO A 339 5.13 27.13 -39.49
C PRO A 339 5.23 28.55 -40.08
N PRO A 340 5.21 29.60 -39.25
CA PRO A 340 5.34 30.96 -39.74
C PRO A 340 6.75 31.23 -40.31
N CYS A 341 6.89 32.31 -41.08
CA CYS A 341 8.20 32.78 -41.51
C CYS A 341 9.09 33.08 -40.29
N PHE A 342 10.28 32.46 -40.26
CA PHE A 342 11.21 32.56 -39.15
C PHE A 342 11.66 33.99 -38.86
N PHE A 343 11.93 34.80 -39.89
CA PHE A 343 12.43 36.17 -39.71
C PHE A 343 11.38 37.13 -39.16
N ASP A 344 10.14 36.98 -39.60
CA ASP A 344 9.00 37.75 -39.10
C ASP A 344 7.72 36.92 -39.21
N PRO A 345 7.12 36.49 -38.08
CA PRO A 345 5.86 35.77 -38.09
C PRO A 345 4.70 36.53 -38.74
N ARG A 346 4.81 37.87 -38.87
CA ARG A 346 3.81 38.70 -39.54
C ARG A 346 3.71 38.42 -41.04
N HIS A 347 4.73 37.85 -41.66
CA HIS A 347 4.68 37.41 -43.05
C HIS A 347 3.75 36.21 -43.28
N GLY A 348 3.29 35.54 -42.23
CA GLY A 348 2.39 34.40 -42.33
C GLY A 348 3.12 33.07 -42.57
N PRO A 349 2.39 32.05 -43.08
CA PRO A 349 2.92 30.70 -43.26
C PRO A 349 4.13 30.65 -44.19
N SER A 350 5.12 29.83 -43.88
CA SER A 350 6.29 29.60 -44.73
C SER A 350 5.93 28.81 -46.00
N THR A 351 6.61 29.12 -47.10
CA THR A 351 6.44 28.45 -48.39
C THR A 351 7.63 27.57 -48.74
N THR A 352 8.80 27.84 -48.16
CA THR A 352 10.03 27.11 -48.44
C THR A 352 10.95 27.03 -47.22
N SER A 353 11.94 26.15 -47.30
CA SER A 353 12.99 26.00 -46.30
C SER A 353 14.33 26.47 -46.88
N THR A 354 15.14 27.17 -46.09
CA THR A 354 16.50 27.56 -46.48
C THR A 354 17.45 27.39 -45.32
N ASN A 355 18.74 27.24 -45.61
CA ASN A 355 19.78 27.31 -44.60
C ASN A 355 20.21 28.76 -44.43
N TRP A 356 20.33 29.18 -43.18
CA TRP A 356 20.76 30.54 -42.86
C TRP A 356 21.69 30.54 -41.64
N THR A 357 22.72 31.36 -41.72
CA THR A 357 23.70 31.56 -40.65
C THR A 357 23.59 32.99 -40.14
N PRO A 358 23.12 33.23 -38.90
CA PRO A 358 23.18 34.54 -38.28
C PRO A 358 24.62 35.01 -38.11
N GLU A 359 24.84 36.33 -38.07
CA GLU A 359 26.15 36.91 -37.79
C GLU A 359 26.68 36.40 -36.44
N GLY A 360 27.87 35.79 -36.45
CA GLY A 360 28.49 35.22 -35.24
C GLY A 360 27.82 33.96 -34.67
N GLY A 361 26.83 33.38 -35.37
CA GLY A 361 26.15 32.16 -34.91
C GLY A 361 26.33 30.96 -35.84
N ARG A 362 25.47 29.96 -35.65
CA ARG A 362 25.56 28.66 -36.34
C ARG A 362 24.53 28.56 -37.47
N GLU A 363 24.91 27.90 -38.56
CA GLU A 363 24.00 27.57 -39.65
C GLU A 363 22.80 26.76 -39.12
N ARG A 364 21.61 27.10 -39.61
CA ARG A 364 20.36 26.45 -39.23
C ARG A 364 19.39 26.39 -40.42
N GLY A 365 18.69 25.27 -40.53
CA GLY A 365 17.55 25.14 -41.43
C GLY A 365 16.36 25.90 -40.87
N ILE A 366 15.85 26.87 -41.61
CA ILE A 366 14.73 27.74 -41.24
C ILE A 366 13.60 27.64 -42.26
N GLN A 367 12.38 27.91 -41.80
CA GLN A 367 11.18 27.98 -42.64
C GLN A 367 10.86 29.45 -42.90
N VAL A 368 10.71 29.83 -44.17
CA VAL A 368 10.61 31.24 -44.59
C VAL A 368 9.55 31.44 -45.67
N CYS A 369 9.04 32.67 -45.78
CA CYS A 369 8.21 33.08 -46.91
C CYS A 369 9.07 33.33 -48.16
N ASP A 370 8.45 33.33 -49.34
CA ASP A 370 9.14 33.52 -50.63
C ASP A 370 9.97 34.82 -50.68
N ALA A 371 9.43 35.92 -50.12
CA ALA A 371 10.12 37.20 -50.09
C ALA A 371 11.41 37.17 -49.24
N CYS A 372 11.36 36.51 -48.07
CA CYS A 372 12.54 36.35 -47.23
C CYS A 372 13.53 35.35 -47.85
N ALA A 373 13.04 34.28 -48.48
CA ALA A 373 13.88 33.33 -49.20
C ALA A 373 14.67 34.00 -50.34
N ALA A 374 14.01 34.87 -51.11
CA ALA A 374 14.64 35.63 -52.18
C ALA A 374 15.75 36.56 -51.66
N ARG A 375 15.52 37.28 -50.56
CA ARG A 375 16.54 38.13 -49.92
C ARG A 375 17.75 37.33 -49.44
N VAL A 376 17.51 36.20 -48.77
CA VAL A 376 18.60 35.30 -48.33
C VAL A 376 19.40 34.78 -49.53
N ALA A 377 18.73 34.36 -50.60
CA ALA A 377 19.40 33.89 -51.82
C ALA A 377 20.22 35.00 -52.52
N ALA A 378 19.81 36.26 -52.38
CA ALA A 378 20.52 37.43 -52.88
C ALA A 378 21.66 37.92 -51.94
N ASN A 379 21.91 37.24 -50.81
CA ASN A 379 22.80 37.70 -49.73
C ASN A 379 22.40 39.08 -49.16
N GLU A 380 21.12 39.42 -49.22
CA GLU A 380 20.55 40.61 -48.60
C GLU A 380 20.04 40.31 -47.19
N GLN A 381 20.00 41.35 -46.35
CA GLN A 381 19.41 41.21 -45.03
C GLN A 381 17.88 40.96 -45.16
N PRO A 382 17.36 39.85 -44.63
CA PRO A 382 15.93 39.58 -44.64
C PRO A 382 15.21 40.57 -43.73
N ASP A 383 13.90 40.76 -43.95
CA ASP A 383 13.09 41.61 -43.10
C ASP A 383 12.82 40.91 -41.77
N MET A 384 13.65 41.22 -40.78
CA MET A 384 13.64 40.60 -39.46
C MET A 384 12.77 41.41 -38.52
N ARG A 385 11.88 40.74 -37.77
CA ARG A 385 11.08 41.39 -36.73
C ARG A 385 11.99 41.86 -35.61
N MET A 386 12.23 43.17 -35.60
CA MET A 386 12.92 43.87 -34.52
C MET A 386 11.92 44.28 -33.44
N VAL A 387 12.28 44.03 -32.19
CA VAL A 387 11.54 44.46 -31.01
C VAL A 387 12.47 45.28 -30.13
N THR A 388 12.02 46.46 -29.73
CA THR A 388 12.83 47.40 -28.94
C THR A 388 12.61 47.15 -27.45
N VAL A 389 13.65 46.69 -26.77
CA VAL A 389 13.67 46.55 -25.31
C VAL A 389 14.78 47.44 -24.77
N ARG A 390 14.48 48.31 -23.79
CA ARG A 390 15.44 49.25 -23.18
C ARG A 390 16.23 50.09 -24.21
N ASN A 391 15.52 50.62 -25.20
CA ASN A 391 16.09 51.41 -26.31
C ASN A 391 17.12 50.67 -27.19
N GLN A 392 17.12 49.34 -27.17
CA GLN A 392 17.96 48.53 -28.04
C GLN A 392 17.06 47.67 -28.94
N PRO A 393 17.03 47.90 -30.25
CA PRO A 393 16.30 47.06 -31.18
C PRO A 393 17.03 45.72 -31.32
N GLN A 394 16.33 44.62 -31.07
CA GLN A 394 16.88 43.28 -31.21
C GLN A 394 15.91 42.38 -31.99
N PRO A 395 16.39 41.38 -32.73
CA PRO A 395 15.50 40.41 -33.35
C PRO A 395 14.66 39.68 -32.30
N TYR A 396 13.39 39.41 -32.58
CA TYR A 396 12.45 38.89 -31.57
C TYR A 396 12.92 37.58 -30.90
N TRP A 397 13.65 36.73 -31.61
CA TRP A 397 14.17 35.46 -31.06
C TRP A 397 15.31 35.66 -30.05
N THR A 398 16.04 36.77 -30.09
CA THR A 398 17.15 37.02 -29.14
C THR A 398 16.65 37.53 -27.78
N LEU A 399 15.40 38.00 -27.70
CA LEU A 399 14.76 38.43 -26.45
C LEU A 399 14.36 37.27 -25.53
N ALA A 400 14.72 36.03 -25.91
CA ALA A 400 14.82 34.87 -25.04
C ALA A 400 13.56 34.64 -24.18
N GLU A 401 13.64 34.87 -22.86
CA GLU A 401 12.53 34.65 -21.92
C GLU A 401 11.37 35.65 -22.13
N GLU A 402 11.65 36.91 -22.50
CA GLU A 402 10.64 37.97 -22.57
C GLU A 402 9.60 37.78 -23.68
N LEU A 403 9.99 37.10 -24.77
CA LEU A 403 9.11 36.75 -25.89
C LEU A 403 8.88 35.24 -26.04
N ALA A 404 9.24 34.43 -25.04
CA ALA A 404 9.06 32.98 -25.13
C ALA A 404 7.60 32.57 -25.43
N SER A 405 6.63 33.21 -24.79
CA SER A 405 5.20 32.95 -25.05
C SER A 405 4.70 33.42 -26.41
N TYR A 406 5.25 34.54 -26.91
CA TYR A 406 4.96 35.02 -28.25
C TYR A 406 5.44 34.02 -29.30
N ILE A 407 6.68 33.54 -29.17
CA ILE A 407 7.26 32.50 -30.03
C ILE A 407 6.42 31.22 -29.94
N ASP A 408 6.16 30.75 -28.72
CA ASP A 408 5.40 29.54 -28.46
C ASP A 408 4.00 29.58 -29.09
N GLY A 409 3.35 30.74 -29.10
CA GLY A 409 2.03 30.94 -29.68
C GLY A 409 2.05 30.92 -31.21
N TYR A 410 2.96 31.66 -31.84
CA TYR A 410 3.10 31.67 -33.30
C TYR A 410 3.52 30.32 -33.87
N TRP A 411 4.31 29.55 -33.10
CA TRP A 411 4.76 28.22 -33.49
C TRP A 411 3.80 27.11 -33.03
N SER A 412 2.60 27.46 -32.58
CA SER A 412 1.52 26.53 -32.21
C SER A 412 0.40 26.48 -33.26
N GLN A 413 -0.18 25.30 -33.47
CA GLN A 413 -1.38 25.12 -34.30
C GLN A 413 -2.69 25.42 -33.54
N GLY A 414 -2.61 25.73 -32.25
CA GLY A 414 -3.79 26.01 -31.41
C GLY A 414 -4.56 24.77 -30.93
N ASP A 415 -4.28 23.59 -31.49
CA ASP A 415 -4.85 22.29 -31.12
C ASP A 415 -3.96 21.47 -30.18
N GLY A 416 -2.90 22.10 -29.66
CA GLY A 416 -1.87 21.46 -28.83
C GLY A 416 -0.68 20.91 -29.62
N ARG A 417 -0.73 20.89 -30.96
CA ARG A 417 0.43 20.61 -31.81
C ARG A 417 1.30 21.86 -31.93
N ARG A 418 2.62 21.66 -31.94
CA ARG A 418 3.61 22.74 -32.04
C ARG A 418 4.65 22.40 -33.10
N TRP A 419 5.02 23.38 -33.92
CA TRP A 419 6.15 23.27 -34.83
C TRP A 419 7.47 23.50 -34.07
N TYR A 420 8.55 22.93 -34.59
CA TYR A 420 9.88 23.09 -34.00
C TYR A 420 10.44 24.49 -34.29
N PHE A 421 10.77 25.25 -33.24
CA PHE A 421 11.41 26.56 -33.38
C PHE A 421 12.90 26.42 -33.73
N PRO A 422 13.39 27.03 -34.85
CA PRO A 422 14.77 26.84 -35.31
C PRO A 422 15.88 27.39 -34.42
N ASP A 423 15.61 28.41 -33.59
CA ASP A 423 16.63 29.02 -32.73
C ASP A 423 16.79 28.22 -31.43
N GLU A 424 17.96 27.62 -31.23
CA GLU A 424 18.25 26.80 -30.05
C GLU A 424 18.37 27.63 -28.76
N ASP A 425 18.89 28.85 -28.85
CA ASP A 425 19.15 29.69 -27.68
C ASP A 425 17.84 30.22 -27.09
N ALA A 426 16.92 30.64 -27.95
CA ALA A 426 15.56 31.02 -27.58
C ALA A 426 14.80 29.86 -26.92
N ARG A 427 14.87 28.64 -27.52
CA ARG A 427 14.24 27.45 -26.92
C ARG A 427 14.84 27.13 -25.56
N ARG A 428 16.18 27.14 -25.45
CA ARG A 428 16.89 26.85 -24.20
C ARG A 428 16.53 27.87 -23.11
N ALA A 429 16.41 29.15 -23.46
CA ALA A 429 16.00 30.19 -22.53
C ALA A 429 14.56 29.96 -22.04
N GLY A 430 13.60 29.71 -22.95
CA GLY A 430 12.22 29.38 -22.58
C GLY A 430 12.12 28.11 -21.70
N ASP A 431 12.92 27.09 -22.01
CA ASP A 431 12.97 25.86 -21.22
C ASP A 431 13.61 26.07 -19.84
N ALA A 432 14.68 26.86 -19.76
CA ALA A 432 15.32 27.24 -18.50
C ALA A 432 14.36 28.04 -17.59
N MET A 433 13.59 28.96 -18.17
CA MET A 433 12.53 29.70 -17.49
C MET A 433 11.46 28.76 -16.92
N ARG A 434 10.90 27.87 -17.75
CA ARG A 434 9.90 26.89 -17.33
C ARG A 434 10.45 25.94 -16.27
N ALA A 435 11.71 25.50 -16.41
CA ALA A 435 12.38 24.65 -15.44
C ALA A 435 12.54 25.36 -14.09
N ARG A 436 12.93 26.64 -14.09
CA ARG A 436 13.01 27.48 -12.89
C ARG A 436 11.66 27.63 -12.20
N TRP A 437 10.58 27.82 -12.94
CA TRP A 437 9.24 27.85 -12.37
C TRP A 437 8.81 26.51 -11.77
N ARG A 438 9.10 25.39 -12.45
CA ARG A 438 8.83 24.04 -11.93
C ARG A 438 9.64 23.76 -10.66
N ALA A 439 10.91 24.15 -10.62
CA ALA A 439 11.80 23.97 -9.47
C ALA A 439 11.34 24.77 -8.23
N ARG A 440 10.60 25.87 -8.41
CA ARG A 440 10.03 26.64 -7.31
C ARG A 440 8.81 25.97 -6.65
N ARG A 441 8.17 24.98 -7.30
CA ARG A 441 6.97 24.32 -6.77
C ARG A 441 7.28 23.51 -5.49
N PRO A 442 6.33 23.41 -4.53
CA PRO A 442 6.54 22.68 -3.27
C PRO A 442 7.06 21.26 -3.48
N GLY A 443 6.46 20.49 -4.39
CA GLY A 443 6.87 19.12 -4.67
C GLY A 443 8.32 19.00 -5.19
N ALA A 444 8.76 19.95 -6.02
CA ALA A 444 10.15 19.95 -6.51
C ALA A 444 11.15 20.32 -5.41
N ARG A 445 10.78 21.25 -4.53
CA ARG A 445 11.59 21.60 -3.35
C ARG A 445 11.64 20.48 -2.33
N PHE A 446 10.52 19.79 -2.11
CA PHE A 446 10.44 18.64 -1.22
C PHE A 446 11.31 17.50 -1.75
N SER A 447 11.24 17.21 -3.05
CA SER A 447 12.08 16.18 -3.68
C SER A 447 13.58 16.48 -3.56
N ARG A 448 14.00 17.75 -3.72
CA ARG A 448 15.40 18.15 -3.48
C ARG A 448 15.79 17.94 -2.01
N TRP A 449 14.99 18.47 -1.09
CA TRP A 449 15.22 18.31 0.34
C TRP A 449 15.27 16.83 0.77
N SER A 450 14.35 15.98 0.29
CA SER A 450 14.37 14.54 0.59
C SER A 450 15.58 13.83 -0.02
N GLY A 451 16.06 14.30 -1.19
CA GLY A 451 17.30 13.82 -1.79
C GLY A 451 18.51 14.19 -0.93
N ASP A 452 18.58 15.44 -0.46
CA ASP A 452 19.67 15.93 0.39
C ASP A 452 19.68 15.26 1.78
N VAL A 453 18.50 14.99 2.35
CA VAL A 453 18.34 14.21 3.59
C VAL A 453 18.70 12.74 3.38
N GLY A 454 18.29 12.13 2.27
CA GLY A 454 18.69 10.76 1.92
C GLY A 454 20.20 10.61 1.73
N THR A 455 20.87 11.64 1.22
CA THR A 455 22.32 11.64 1.02
C THR A 455 23.09 11.88 2.33
N SER A 456 22.54 12.69 3.24
CA SER A 456 23.15 12.93 4.57
C SER A 456 22.88 11.79 5.57
N LEU A 457 21.74 11.10 5.47
CA LEU A 457 21.50 9.85 6.21
C LEU A 457 22.34 8.67 5.66
N GLY A 458 22.61 8.65 4.35
CA GLY A 458 23.56 7.72 3.74
C GLY A 458 25.02 7.91 4.19
N ASN A 459 25.37 9.10 4.68
CA ASN A 459 26.69 9.42 5.23
C ASN A 459 26.78 9.12 6.74
N TRP A 460 25.65 8.96 7.43
CA TRP A 460 25.56 8.44 8.80
C TRP A 460 25.57 6.91 8.82
N SER A 461 24.99 6.25 7.81
CA SER A 461 24.95 4.79 7.71
C SER A 461 26.20 4.16 7.10
N SER A 462 27.20 4.95 6.71
CA SER A 462 28.52 4.47 6.23
C SER A 462 29.60 4.49 7.32
N SER A 463 29.22 4.66 8.59
CA SER A 463 30.10 4.48 9.75
C SER A 463 29.40 3.69 10.85
N SER A 464 28.76 2.57 10.52
CA SER A 464 28.40 1.50 11.46
C SER A 464 27.96 0.25 10.70
N GLY A 465 28.83 -0.76 10.70
CA GLY A 465 28.43 -2.17 10.68
C GLY A 465 28.06 -2.78 9.33
N ASP A 466 28.88 -3.75 8.91
CA ASP A 466 28.62 -4.76 7.89
C ASP A 466 27.22 -5.39 7.98
N GLY A 467 26.63 -5.71 6.81
CA GLY A 467 25.61 -6.74 6.72
C GLY A 467 24.55 -6.56 5.63
N GLY A 468 24.74 -7.24 4.49
CA GLY A 468 23.66 -7.94 3.79
C GLY A 468 22.66 -7.11 2.98
N GLY A 469 22.78 -7.17 1.66
CA GLY A 469 21.86 -6.53 0.71
C GLY A 469 20.47 -7.15 0.61
N GLY A 470 19.59 -6.41 -0.08
CA GLY A 470 18.27 -6.87 -0.51
C GLY A 470 17.37 -5.69 -0.83
N GLY A 471 17.27 -5.33 -2.11
CA GLY A 471 16.34 -4.29 -2.55
C GLY A 471 14.90 -4.77 -2.73
N TRP A 472 14.13 -3.83 -3.27
CA TRP A 472 12.88 -3.98 -4.03
C TRP A 472 11.56 -3.80 -3.27
N SER A 473 10.92 -2.67 -3.59
CA SER A 473 9.53 -2.53 -4.04
C SER A 473 8.39 -3.15 -3.21
N SER A 474 7.53 -2.30 -2.65
CA SER A 474 6.13 -2.62 -2.38
C SER A 474 5.24 -1.46 -2.88
N GLY A 475 4.29 -1.61 -3.80
CA GLY A 475 3.57 -2.80 -4.23
C GLY A 475 2.24 -2.90 -3.49
N THR A 476 1.37 -1.93 -3.74
CA THR A 476 0.00 -1.85 -3.22
C THR A 476 -0.76 -3.14 -3.56
N SER A 477 -1.05 -3.96 -2.55
CA SER A 477 -2.06 -5.01 -2.69
C SER A 477 -2.91 -5.11 -1.42
N ARG A 478 -4.17 -4.68 -1.58
CA ARG A 478 -5.25 -4.90 -0.62
C ARG A 478 -5.52 -6.40 -0.54
N ARG A 479 -5.29 -7.02 0.60
CA ARG A 479 -5.88 -8.32 0.94
C ARG A 479 -6.70 -8.18 2.22
N ARG A 480 -8.01 -8.08 2.04
CA ARG A 480 -9.00 -8.24 3.11
C ARG A 480 -9.10 -9.73 3.42
N SER A 481 -8.62 -10.15 4.58
CA SER A 481 -8.87 -11.50 5.09
C SER A 481 -10.19 -11.49 5.86
N TYR A 482 -11.18 -12.19 5.31
CA TYR A 482 -12.45 -12.49 5.95
C TYR A 482 -12.20 -13.48 7.09
N SER A 483 -12.35 -13.06 8.34
CA SER A 483 -12.41 -13.98 9.48
C SER A 483 -13.78 -14.67 9.46
N SER A 484 -13.80 -15.98 9.19
CA SER A 484 -14.98 -16.83 9.30
C SER A 484 -15.43 -16.89 10.76
N ARG A 485 -16.53 -16.21 11.07
CA ARG A 485 -17.28 -16.39 12.32
C ARG A 485 -18.09 -17.68 12.19
N THR A 486 -17.59 -18.77 12.75
CA THR A 486 -18.43 -19.93 13.06
C THR A 486 -19.29 -19.59 14.27
N ARG A 487 -20.58 -19.37 14.02
CA ARG A 487 -21.61 -19.28 15.05
C ARG A 487 -21.93 -20.69 15.53
N SER A 488 -21.51 -21.05 16.74
CA SER A 488 -22.15 -22.13 17.48
C SER A 488 -23.34 -21.55 18.25
N SER A 489 -24.53 -21.97 17.83
CA SER A 489 -25.79 -21.76 18.54
C SER A 489 -25.96 -22.85 19.60
N GLY A 490 -25.97 -22.46 20.88
CA GLY A 490 -26.35 -23.36 21.96
C GLY A 490 -26.16 -22.73 23.35
N GLY A 491 -27.27 -22.31 23.97
CA GLY A 491 -27.45 -22.33 25.44
C GLY A 491 -26.93 -21.14 26.27
N GLY A 492 -27.86 -20.39 26.88
CA GLY A 492 -27.66 -19.68 28.16
C GLY A 492 -26.88 -18.37 28.14
N SER A 493 -27.56 -17.23 28.12
CA SER A 493 -26.94 -15.92 28.36
C SER A 493 -26.70 -15.67 29.86
N SER A 494 -25.59 -16.16 30.41
CA SER A 494 -24.91 -15.47 31.49
C SER A 494 -23.95 -14.45 30.87
N ARG A 495 -23.90 -13.23 31.38
CA ARG A 495 -23.05 -12.15 30.86
C ARG A 495 -21.59 -12.53 31.15
N ARG A 496 -20.90 -13.15 30.19
CA ARG A 496 -19.49 -13.53 30.30
C ARG A 496 -18.63 -12.32 29.96
N SER A 497 -17.65 -12.01 30.80
CA SER A 497 -16.79 -10.86 30.53
C SER A 497 -15.88 -11.10 29.32
N SER A 498 -15.54 -10.02 28.61
CA SER A 498 -14.71 -10.13 27.40
C SER A 498 -13.25 -10.49 27.70
N ARG A 499 -12.63 -11.32 26.84
CA ARG A 499 -11.17 -11.57 26.84
C ARG A 499 -10.44 -10.32 26.37
N ARG A 500 -9.48 -9.83 27.18
CA ARG A 500 -8.70 -8.62 26.86
C ARG A 500 -7.24 -8.91 26.54
N SER A 501 -6.62 -9.83 27.26
CA SER A 501 -5.22 -10.23 27.11
C SER A 501 -5.06 -11.68 27.58
N GLY A 502 -4.03 -12.38 27.13
CA GLY A 502 -3.77 -13.76 27.53
C GLY A 502 -2.57 -14.34 26.77
N GLY A 503 -1.94 -15.33 27.37
CA GLY A 503 -0.82 -16.06 26.81
C GLY A 503 -0.65 -17.41 27.46
N SER A 504 0.00 -18.33 26.75
CA SER A 504 0.28 -19.67 27.23
C SER A 504 1.60 -20.15 26.68
N ARG A 505 2.50 -20.63 27.55
CA ARG A 505 3.76 -21.23 27.13
C ARG A 505 4.13 -22.48 27.93
N GLY A 506 4.59 -23.50 27.22
CA GLY A 506 5.25 -24.68 27.81
C GLY A 506 6.76 -24.48 27.92
N PHE A 507 7.42 -25.17 28.85
CA PHE A 507 8.88 -25.12 29.07
C PHE A 507 9.40 -26.34 29.85
#